data_AF-A0A353GKG1-F1
#
_entry.id   AF-A0A353GKG1-F1
#
_cell.length_a   1.000
_cell.length_b   1.000
_cell.length_c   1.000
_cell.angle_alpha   90.00
_cell.angle_beta   90.00
_cell.angle_gamma   90.00
#
_symmetry.space_group_name_H-M   'P 1'
#
loop_
_entity.id
_entity.type
_entity.pdbx_description
1 polymer ?
#
loop_
_entity_poly.entity_id
_entity_poly.type
_entity_poly.pdbx_seq_one_letter_code
_entity_poly.pdbx_strand_id
1 'polypeptide(L)'
;MLQPQLKLVLGSPANANLAGREVRELQQDYPVETNGLIVTVPLGFQSDGASIPKSCQWLVGHPFETDFRAAALVHDWLYYTHLARNMTRGKLVPITRENADDCLLDLLAQNGVGWIRRQSIYRAVRLAGGGHWDNDAEDKRYLARFAAQITESERDPTIYGLRSA
;
A
#
# COMPACT_ATOMS: atom_id res chain seq x y z
N MET A 1 10.51 -5.44 -11.74
CA MET A 1 9.05 -5.65 -11.59
C MET A 1 8.28 -4.65 -12.46
N LEU A 2 7.05 -4.95 -12.88
CA LEU A 2 6.17 -3.99 -13.56
C LEU A 2 5.80 -2.86 -12.60
N GLN A 3 5.92 -1.61 -13.03
CA GLN A 3 5.59 -0.46 -12.18
C GLN A 3 4.10 -0.11 -12.28
N PRO A 4 3.44 0.24 -11.17
CA PRO A 4 2.06 0.68 -11.21
C PRO A 4 1.93 2.03 -11.92
N GLN A 5 0.83 2.19 -12.66
CA GLN A 5 0.47 3.46 -13.28
C GLN A 5 -0.30 4.31 -12.27
N LEU A 6 0.28 5.44 -11.88
CA LEU A 6 -0.28 6.34 -10.87
C LEU A 6 -0.56 7.72 -11.48
N LYS A 7 -1.78 8.23 -11.26
CA LYS A 7 -2.20 9.55 -11.70
C LYS A 7 -2.32 10.50 -10.51
N LEU A 8 -1.78 11.71 -10.63
CA LEU A 8 -1.89 12.73 -9.58
C LEU A 8 -3.35 13.15 -9.38
N VAL A 9 -3.81 13.21 -8.13
CA VAL A 9 -5.12 13.69 -7.72
C VAL A 9 -4.99 15.18 -7.38
N LEU A 10 -5.64 16.04 -8.17
CA LEU A 10 -5.57 17.51 -8.01
C LEU A 10 -6.69 18.09 -7.12
N GLY A 11 -7.64 17.25 -6.68
CA GLY A 11 -8.82 17.64 -5.92
C GLY A 11 -8.81 17.13 -4.47
N SER A 12 -10.00 17.10 -3.85
CA SER A 12 -10.17 16.49 -2.53
C SER A 12 -9.95 14.98 -2.63
N PRO A 13 -9.10 14.39 -1.76
CA PRO A 13 -8.88 12.94 -1.77
C PRO A 13 -10.12 12.21 -1.28
N ALA A 14 -10.23 10.93 -1.65
CA ALA A 14 -11.33 10.05 -1.25
C ALA A 14 -11.35 9.78 0.26
N ASN A 15 -10.18 9.82 0.90
CA ASN A 15 -9.99 9.75 2.35
C ASN A 15 -9.53 11.12 2.87
N ALA A 16 -10.27 11.71 3.83
CA ALA A 16 -9.92 13.01 4.39
C ALA A 16 -8.58 13.02 5.13
N ASN A 17 -8.09 11.87 5.60
CA ASN A 17 -6.77 11.72 6.21
C ASN A 17 -5.60 12.01 5.24
N LEU A 18 -5.88 11.98 3.93
CA LEU A 18 -4.92 12.31 2.88
C LEU A 18 -4.94 13.81 2.51
N ALA A 19 -5.80 14.63 3.13
CA ALA A 19 -5.92 16.05 2.78
C ALA A 19 -4.59 16.79 2.99
N GLY A 20 -4.20 17.60 2.00
CA GLY A 20 -2.95 18.36 2.02
C GLY A 20 -1.69 17.54 1.70
N ARG A 21 -1.81 16.27 1.32
CA ARG A 21 -0.71 15.41 0.85
C ARG A 21 -0.68 15.34 -0.69
N GLU A 22 0.46 14.96 -1.26
CA GLU A 22 0.51 14.59 -2.68
C GLU A 22 -0.10 13.20 -2.83
N VAL A 23 -1.31 13.13 -3.37
CA VAL A 23 -2.06 11.88 -3.52
C VAL A 23 -2.04 11.43 -4.96
N ARG A 24 -1.79 10.14 -5.17
CA ARG A 24 -1.87 9.52 -6.48
C ARG A 24 -2.81 8.34 -6.48
N GLU A 25 -3.58 8.23 -7.55
CA GLU A 25 -4.58 7.20 -7.76
C GLU A 25 -4.05 6.13 -8.70
N LEU A 26 -4.19 4.87 -8.30
CA LEU A 26 -3.84 3.72 -9.11
C LEU A 26 -4.79 3.58 -10.31
N GLN A 27 -4.22 3.47 -11.51
CA GLN A 27 -4.97 3.46 -12.78
C GLN A 27 -5.27 2.06 -13.32
N GLN A 28 -4.81 1.00 -12.66
CA GLN A 28 -5.09 -0.40 -13.02
C GLN A 28 -4.87 -1.29 -11.80
N ASP A 29 -5.61 -2.40 -11.70
CA ASP A 29 -5.35 -3.39 -10.66
C ASP A 29 -3.87 -3.81 -10.69
N TYR A 30 -3.28 -3.88 -9.50
CA TYR A 30 -1.87 -4.18 -9.33
C TYR A 30 -1.68 -5.42 -8.47
N PRO A 31 -1.66 -6.62 -9.08
CA PRO A 31 -1.30 -7.84 -8.40
C PRO A 31 0.22 -7.92 -8.25
N VAL A 32 0.68 -8.33 -7.07
CA VAL A 32 2.09 -8.54 -6.79
C VAL A 32 2.30 -9.69 -5.80
N GLU A 33 3.41 -10.39 -5.99
CA GLU A 33 3.88 -11.42 -5.07
C GLU A 33 4.99 -10.86 -4.21
N THR A 34 4.88 -11.02 -2.89
CA THR A 34 5.89 -10.54 -1.97
C THR A 34 5.88 -11.30 -0.66
N ASN A 35 7.06 -11.68 -0.18
CA ASN A 35 7.26 -12.34 1.12
C ASN A 35 6.30 -13.53 1.38
N GLY A 36 6.02 -14.35 0.36
CA GLY A 36 5.09 -15.51 0.43
C GLY A 36 3.59 -15.15 0.44
N LEU A 37 3.27 -13.90 0.14
CA LEU A 37 1.92 -13.35 0.04
C LEU A 37 1.62 -12.91 -1.39
N ILE A 38 0.35 -12.93 -1.74
CA ILE A 38 -0.21 -12.33 -2.95
C ILE A 38 -1.04 -11.13 -2.49
N VAL A 39 -0.70 -9.96 -3.00
CA VAL A 39 -1.38 -8.70 -2.70
C VAL A 39 -1.88 -8.12 -4.01
N THR A 40 -3.17 -7.81 -4.07
CA THR A 40 -3.76 -7.10 -5.20
C THR A 40 -4.25 -5.75 -4.72
N VAL A 41 -3.64 -4.68 -5.22
CA VAL A 41 -4.11 -3.32 -4.96
C VAL A 41 -5.16 -2.96 -6.03
N PRO A 42 -6.37 -2.53 -5.66
CA PRO A 42 -7.44 -2.26 -6.61
C PRO A 42 -7.25 -0.93 -7.35
N LEU A 43 -7.63 -0.91 -8.63
CA LEU A 43 -7.89 0.30 -9.41
C LEU A 43 -8.69 1.32 -8.59
N GLY A 44 -8.25 2.59 -8.63
CA GLY A 44 -8.88 3.69 -7.89
C GLY A 44 -8.35 3.87 -6.46
N PHE A 45 -7.45 3.00 -5.98
CA PHE A 45 -6.82 3.20 -4.68
C PHE A 45 -5.96 4.46 -4.69
N GLN A 46 -6.14 5.30 -3.66
CA GLN A 46 -5.41 6.55 -3.50
C GLN A 46 -4.34 6.40 -2.42
N SER A 47 -3.09 6.59 -2.83
CA SER A 47 -1.91 6.48 -1.97
C SER A 47 -1.16 7.81 -1.95
N ASP A 48 -0.62 8.17 -0.79
CA ASP A 48 0.28 9.30 -0.59
C ASP A 48 1.76 8.90 -0.61
N GLY A 49 2.05 7.63 -0.93
CA GLY A 49 3.38 7.14 -1.25
C GLY A 49 4.13 6.50 -0.09
N ALA A 50 3.51 5.64 0.72
CA ALA A 50 4.07 5.14 1.97
C ALA A 50 4.34 6.26 2.97
N SER A 51 4.01 5.99 4.23
CA SER A 51 4.32 6.85 5.37
C SER A 51 5.82 6.91 5.68
N ILE A 52 6.68 7.07 4.66
CA ILE A 52 8.11 7.34 4.79
C ILE A 52 8.25 8.78 5.33
N PRO A 53 8.78 8.96 6.55
CA PRO A 53 8.92 10.29 7.14
C PRO A 53 9.69 11.22 6.20
N LYS A 54 9.21 12.45 6.00
CA LYS A 54 9.86 13.45 5.14
C LYS A 54 11.34 13.66 5.48
N SER A 55 11.70 13.56 6.77
CA SER A 55 13.08 13.62 7.25
C SER A 55 13.97 12.48 6.72
N CYS A 56 13.39 11.33 6.42
CA CYS A 56 14.10 10.19 5.85
C CYS A 56 14.19 10.27 4.33
N GLN A 57 13.32 11.03 3.65
CA GLN A 57 13.29 11.12 2.17
C GLN A 57 14.59 11.66 1.56
N TRP A 58 15.35 12.49 2.29
CA TRP A 58 16.69 12.93 1.84
C TRP A 58 17.70 11.76 1.77
N LEU A 59 17.56 10.76 2.64
CA LEU A 59 18.42 9.57 2.69
C LEU A 59 17.92 8.45 1.76
N VAL A 60 16.60 8.35 1.59
CA VAL A 60 15.97 7.19 0.96
C VAL A 60 15.34 7.46 -0.41
N GLY A 61 15.22 8.72 -0.83
CA GLY A 61 14.57 9.16 -2.07
C GLY A 61 13.09 9.48 -1.89
N HIS A 62 12.49 10.05 -2.94
CA HIS A 62 11.08 10.39 -2.97
C HIS A 62 10.22 9.13 -3.21
N PRO A 63 9.09 8.97 -2.50
CA PRO A 63 8.29 7.73 -2.59
C PRO A 63 7.69 7.42 -3.97
N PHE A 64 7.49 8.44 -4.80
CA PHE A 64 7.01 8.26 -6.18
C PHE A 64 8.14 8.13 -7.21
N GLU A 65 9.40 8.05 -6.77
CA GLU A 65 10.49 7.57 -7.64
C GLU A 65 10.21 6.14 -8.11
N THR A 66 10.69 5.83 -9.31
CA THR A 66 10.37 4.61 -10.05
C THR A 66 10.64 3.34 -9.24
N ASP A 67 11.66 3.34 -8.40
CA ASP A 67 12.11 2.15 -7.67
C ASP A 67 11.32 1.89 -6.37
N PHE A 68 10.61 2.90 -5.85
CA PHE A 68 9.93 2.85 -4.54
C PHE A 68 8.41 2.76 -4.68
N ARG A 69 7.88 3.36 -5.76
CA ARG A 69 6.45 3.54 -5.97
C ARG A 69 5.61 2.27 -5.80
N ALA A 70 6.06 1.15 -6.37
CA ALA A 70 5.35 -0.12 -6.21
C ALA A 70 5.35 -0.63 -4.77
N ALA A 71 6.50 -0.56 -4.10
CA ALA A 71 6.65 -1.01 -2.73
C ALA A 71 5.81 -0.15 -1.78
N ALA A 72 5.81 1.17 -2.00
CA ALA A 72 5.04 2.14 -1.23
C ALA A 72 3.53 1.94 -1.37
N LEU A 73 3.05 1.77 -2.61
CA LEU A 73 1.63 1.52 -2.90
C LEU A 73 1.11 0.27 -2.18
N VAL A 74 1.89 -0.82 -2.23
CA VAL A 74 1.51 -2.10 -1.60
C VAL A 74 1.55 -1.97 -0.09
N HIS A 75 2.55 -1.28 0.46
CA HIS A 75 2.65 -1.02 1.90
C HIS A 75 1.44 -0.25 2.44
N ASP A 76 1.05 0.85 1.78
CA ASP A 76 -0.15 1.61 2.14
C ASP A 76 -1.40 0.74 2.11
N TRP A 77 -1.57 -0.07 1.06
CA TRP A 77 -2.74 -0.95 0.94
C TRP A 77 -2.82 -1.99 2.07
N LEU A 78 -1.68 -2.57 2.45
CA LEU A 78 -1.59 -3.52 3.55
C LEU A 78 -1.86 -2.85 4.91
N TYR A 79 -1.48 -1.58 5.07
CA TYR A 79 -1.81 -0.78 6.25
C TYR A 79 -3.31 -0.47 6.36
N TYR A 80 -4.00 -0.29 5.23
CA TYR A 80 -5.45 -0.15 5.23
C TYR A 80 -6.18 -1.47 5.48
N THR A 81 -5.77 -2.56 4.84
CA THR A 81 -6.58 -3.79 4.84
C THR A 81 -6.26 -4.75 5.98
N HIS A 82 -5.01 -4.72 6.48
CA HIS A 82 -4.47 -5.71 7.43
C HIS A 82 -4.63 -7.17 6.97
N LEU A 83 -4.81 -7.38 5.67
CA LEU A 83 -5.15 -8.67 5.09
C LEU A 83 -4.32 -8.89 3.81
N ALA A 84 -3.82 -10.11 3.63
CA ALA A 84 -3.16 -10.52 2.39
C ALA A 84 -3.47 -11.97 2.08
N ARG A 85 -3.33 -12.40 0.83
CA ARG A 85 -3.56 -13.79 0.46
C ARG A 85 -2.28 -14.59 0.65
N ASN A 86 -2.33 -15.65 1.45
CA ASN A 86 -1.20 -16.56 1.59
C ASN A 86 -1.01 -17.35 0.29
N MET A 87 0.18 -17.33 -0.29
CA MET A 87 0.46 -17.97 -1.57
C MET A 87 0.33 -19.49 -1.52
N THR A 88 0.77 -20.11 -0.41
CA THR A 88 0.72 -21.58 -0.24
C THR A 88 -0.70 -22.10 -0.01
N ARG A 89 -1.51 -21.36 0.78
CA ARG A 89 -2.86 -21.78 1.18
C ARG A 89 -3.97 -21.23 0.29
N GLY A 90 -3.68 -20.21 -0.52
CA GLY A 90 -4.64 -19.49 -1.34
C GLY A 90 -5.70 -18.70 -0.54
N LYS A 91 -5.57 -18.60 0.79
CA LYS A 91 -6.56 -17.98 1.69
C LYS A 91 -6.13 -16.59 2.14
N LEU A 92 -7.11 -15.72 2.33
CA LEU A 92 -6.91 -14.43 2.97
C LEU A 92 -6.55 -14.66 4.45
N VAL A 93 -5.46 -14.04 4.90
CA VAL A 93 -4.96 -14.14 6.27
C VAL A 93 -4.72 -12.74 6.83
N PRO A 94 -4.95 -12.54 8.14
CA PRO A 94 -4.50 -11.32 8.80
C PRO A 94 -2.99 -11.23 8.75
N ILE A 95 -2.50 -10.03 8.50
CA ILE A 95 -1.08 -9.71 8.53
C ILE A 95 -0.79 -8.75 9.67
N THR A 96 0.40 -8.84 10.24
CA THR A 96 0.88 -7.85 11.20
C THR A 96 1.59 -6.70 10.49
N ARG A 97 1.84 -5.62 11.23
CA ARG A 97 2.65 -4.50 10.76
C ARG A 97 4.04 -4.97 10.30
N GLU A 98 4.65 -5.89 11.05
CA GLU A 98 5.92 -6.53 10.70
C GLU A 98 5.84 -7.17 9.31
N ASN A 99 4.76 -7.90 9.02
CA ASN A 99 4.60 -8.55 7.72
C ASN A 99 4.46 -7.53 6.59
N ALA A 100 3.71 -6.44 6.79
CA ALA A 100 3.60 -5.36 5.80
C ALA A 100 4.96 -4.69 5.53
N ASP A 101 5.73 -4.42 6.59
CA ASP A 101 7.07 -3.84 6.46
C ASP A 101 8.07 -4.81 5.80
N ASP A 102 7.93 -6.13 6.04
CA ASP A 102 8.74 -7.15 5.38
C ASP A 102 8.40 -7.26 3.87
N CYS A 103 7.12 -7.13 3.51
CA CYS A 103 6.69 -7.02 2.11
C CYS A 103 7.30 -5.79 1.42
N LEU A 104 7.34 -4.64 2.11
CA LEU A 104 8.02 -3.45 1.59
C LEU A 104 9.49 -3.75 1.30
N LEU A 105 10.23 -4.35 2.23
CA LEU A 105 11.65 -4.68 2.05
C LEU A 105 11.89 -5.63 0.86
N ASP A 106 11.03 -6.63 0.71
CA ASP A 106 11.09 -7.59 -0.39
C ASP A 106 10.78 -6.92 -1.74
N LEU A 107 9.74 -6.10 -1.83
CA LEU A 107 9.42 -5.36 -3.06
C LEU A 107 10.52 -4.36 -3.47
N LEU A 108 11.15 -3.71 -2.50
CA LEU A 108 12.33 -2.87 -2.76
C LEU A 108 13.49 -3.70 -3.32
N ALA A 109 13.70 -4.92 -2.80
CA ALA A 109 14.69 -5.84 -3.35
C ALA A 109 14.35 -6.26 -4.78
N GLN A 110 13.09 -6.60 -5.07
CA GLN A 110 12.61 -6.97 -6.40
C GLN A 110 12.71 -5.81 -7.42
N ASN A 111 12.66 -4.56 -6.96
CA ASN A 111 12.91 -3.36 -7.76
C ASN A 111 14.40 -3.00 -7.92
N GLY A 112 15.32 -3.83 -7.41
CA GLY A 112 16.75 -3.60 -7.56
C GLY A 112 17.33 -2.54 -6.62
N VAL A 113 16.58 -2.11 -5.60
CA VAL A 113 17.09 -1.16 -4.60
C VAL A 113 18.23 -1.83 -3.82
N GLY A 114 19.39 -1.17 -3.83
CA GLY A 114 20.59 -1.66 -3.16
C GLY A 114 20.38 -1.96 -1.68
N TRP A 115 21.08 -2.97 -1.16
CA TRP A 115 20.87 -3.52 0.19
C TRP A 115 20.88 -2.46 1.29
N ILE A 116 21.86 -1.54 1.26
CA ILE A 116 21.98 -0.48 2.28
C ILE A 116 20.74 0.42 2.27
N ARG A 117 20.32 0.87 1.08
CA ARG A 117 19.19 1.80 0.92
C ARG A 117 17.87 1.16 1.37
N ARG A 118 17.58 -0.08 0.94
CA ARG A 118 16.34 -0.77 1.36
C ARG A 118 16.30 -1.09 2.86
N GLN A 119 17.45 -1.41 3.48
CA GLN A 119 17.53 -1.64 4.93
C GLN A 119 17.31 -0.35 5.73
N SER A 120 17.82 0.79 5.24
CA SER A 120 17.55 2.09 5.85
C SER A 120 16.06 2.43 5.81
N ILE A 121 15.39 2.18 4.69
CA ILE A 121 13.93 2.37 4.55
C ILE A 121 13.17 1.46 5.51
N TYR A 122 13.49 0.16 5.50
CA TYR A 122 12.86 -0.82 6.37
C TYR A 122 12.95 -0.40 7.84
N ARG A 123 14.15 0.01 8.30
CA ARG A 123 14.32 0.49 9.68
C ARG A 123 13.51 1.75 9.96
N ALA A 124 13.44 2.70 9.02
CA ALA A 124 12.67 3.92 9.18
C ALA A 124 11.17 3.62 9.36
N VAL A 125 10.59 2.75 8.54
CA VAL A 125 9.16 2.40 8.65
C VAL A 125 8.87 1.60 9.93
N ARG A 126 9.78 0.71 10.35
CA ARG A 126 9.64 -0.06 11.60
C ARG A 126 9.58 0.84 12.83
N LEU A 127 10.36 1.93 12.82
CA LEU A 127 10.42 2.91 13.91
C LEU A 127 9.25 3.91 13.87
N ALA A 128 8.82 4.35 12.68
CA ALA A 128 7.80 5.40 12.53
C ALA A 128 6.36 4.89 12.36
N GLY A 129 6.18 3.66 11.86
CA GLY A 129 4.88 3.15 11.40
C GLY A 129 3.87 2.79 12.49
N GLY A 130 4.27 2.78 13.77
CA GLY A 130 3.40 2.34 14.87
C GLY A 130 2.13 3.18 15.02
N GLY A 131 2.16 4.47 14.68
CA GLY A 131 1.01 5.36 14.81
C GLY A 131 0.01 5.33 13.64
N HIS A 132 0.37 4.74 12.49
CA HIS A 132 -0.47 4.72 11.29
C HIS A 132 -1.02 3.32 10.98
N TRP A 133 -0.73 2.32 11.81
CA TRP A 133 -1.21 0.96 11.61
C TRP A 133 -2.70 0.82 11.94
N ASP A 134 -3.17 1.45 13.00
CA ASP A 134 -4.56 1.34 13.42
C ASP A 134 -5.46 2.31 12.64
N ASN A 135 -6.31 1.77 11.77
CA ASN A 135 -7.29 2.55 11.01
C ASN A 135 -8.27 3.30 11.93
N ASP A 136 -8.42 4.59 11.69
CA ASP A 136 -9.40 5.42 12.37
C ASP A 136 -10.81 5.26 11.78
N ALA A 137 -11.74 6.14 12.19
CA ALA A 137 -13.12 6.10 11.70
C ALA A 137 -13.24 6.50 10.21
N GLU A 138 -12.38 7.39 9.72
CA GLU A 138 -12.39 7.85 8.34
C GLU A 138 -11.79 6.80 7.41
N ASP A 139 -10.71 6.14 7.81
CA ASP A 139 -10.11 5.02 7.07
C ASP A 139 -11.12 3.89 6.88
N LYS A 140 -11.85 3.53 7.94
CA LYS A 140 -12.91 2.52 7.88
C LYS A 140 -14.05 2.92 6.94
N ARG A 141 -14.46 4.20 6.96
CA ARG A 141 -15.47 4.74 6.03
C ARG A 141 -14.99 4.74 4.59
N TYR A 142 -13.73 5.07 4.36
CA TYR A 142 -13.10 4.99 3.05
C TYR A 142 -13.15 3.56 2.52
N LEU A 143 -12.68 2.58 3.30
CA LEU A 143 -12.67 1.17 2.90
C LEU A 143 -14.07 0.61 2.63
N ALA A 144 -15.07 1.00 3.43
CA ALA A 144 -16.46 0.59 3.20
C ALA A 144 -17.02 1.15 1.89
N ARG A 145 -16.82 2.45 1.62
CA ARG A 145 -17.22 3.09 0.35
C ARG A 145 -16.51 2.44 -0.84
N PHE A 146 -15.23 2.14 -0.68
CA PHE A 146 -14.41 1.58 -1.74
C PHE A 146 -14.79 0.12 -2.04
N ALA A 147 -15.10 -0.68 -1.01
CA ALA A 147 -15.64 -2.03 -1.19
C ALA A 147 -17.00 -2.03 -1.92
N ALA A 148 -17.87 -1.05 -1.61
CA ALA A 148 -19.14 -0.88 -2.32
C ALA A 148 -18.93 -0.54 -3.80
N GLN A 149 -18.03 0.41 -4.11
CA GLN A 149 -17.69 0.76 -5.50
C GLN A 149 -17.10 -0.41 -6.30
N ILE A 150 -16.25 -1.22 -5.66
CA ILE A 150 -15.70 -2.43 -6.28
C ILE A 150 -16.84 -3.40 -6.62
N THR A 151 -17.75 -3.62 -5.67
CA THR A 151 -18.92 -4.49 -5.86
C THR A 151 -19.87 -3.98 -6.95
N GLU A 152 -20.15 -2.67 -6.98
CA GLU A 152 -20.94 -2.01 -8.03
C GLU A 152 -20.31 -2.14 -9.41
N SER A 153 -18.98 -2.20 -9.49
CA SER A 153 -18.24 -2.48 -10.73
C SER A 153 -18.17 -3.97 -11.10
N GLU A 154 -19.00 -4.81 -10.47
CA GLU A 154 -19.07 -6.28 -10.67
C GLU A 154 -17.76 -7.02 -10.35
N ARG A 155 -16.86 -6.40 -9.56
CA ARG A 155 -15.61 -7.00 -9.10
C ARG A 155 -15.78 -7.52 -7.67
N ASP A 156 -15.07 -8.60 -7.33
CA ASP A 156 -15.11 -9.19 -5.99
C ASP A 156 -14.15 -8.45 -5.03
N PRO A 157 -14.65 -7.76 -3.98
CA PRO A 157 -13.81 -7.04 -3.02
C PRO A 157 -12.85 -7.94 -2.24
N THR A 158 -13.15 -9.23 -2.10
CA THR A 158 -12.30 -10.18 -1.34
C THR A 158 -11.00 -10.51 -2.05
N ILE A 159 -10.90 -10.23 -3.36
CA ILE A 159 -9.64 -10.32 -4.13
C ILE A 159 -8.62 -9.35 -3.56
N TYR A 160 -9.06 -8.17 -3.12
CA TYR A 160 -8.21 -7.07 -2.67
C TYR A 160 -7.98 -7.08 -1.16
N GLY A 161 -8.52 -8.05 -0.42
CA GLY A 161 -8.44 -8.07 1.04
C GLY A 161 -9.47 -7.16 1.72
N LEU A 162 -10.55 -6.80 1.03
CA LEU A 162 -11.71 -6.15 1.62
C LEU A 162 -12.76 -7.20 1.98
N ARG A 163 -13.60 -6.89 2.97
CA ARG A 163 -14.79 -7.69 3.26
C ARG A 163 -15.89 -7.29 2.28
N SER A 164 -16.66 -8.26 1.81
CA SER A 164 -17.90 -7.98 1.08
C SER A 164 -18.83 -7.15 1.96
N ALA A 165 -19.45 -6.13 1.36
CA ALA A 165 -20.42 -5.27 2.02
C ALA A 165 -21.72 -6.04 2.35
#